data_AF-A0A2T5ZVC2-F1
#
_entry.id   AF-A0A2T5ZVC2-F1
#
_cell.length_a   1.000
_cell.length_b   1.000
_cell.length_c   1.000
_cell.angle_alpha   90.00
_cell.angle_beta   90.00
_cell.angle_gamma   90.00
#
_symmetry.space_group_name_H-M   'P 1'
#
loop_
_entity.id
_entity.type
_entity.pdbx_description
1 polymer ?
#
loop_
_entity_poly.entity_id
_entity_poly.type
_entity_poly.pdbx_seq_one_letter_code
_entity_poly.pdbx_strand_id
1 'polypeptide(L)'
;MLPTAIEAEVAAFAKDRSTSRRHVKDLRRLLRDLLDAGFDIDSPTFLQDAVVFFETRVEERADLTRRDYRTALRTFLAHTHRLSSWEGMISRAKGTIASGTDMQGLLLVRKYAECSEPPIPPEKIDMDVAREFLLKAQGLRDVPKCLTGLAALDVLRSVFPELLPGPAIGDQRDWLRHHRGDMPTALENSLRSIAEAAGYGAFGVKELITAARRLFELTSDKKVFQAQIDVIPWRDLIAAAAASHPREMLHYRAPLQRLADRVGRAWTPGWQKLQSRIVEAGLPRAGNPVDTLMDVAAHEAREPWQLDREWAWIHERSLRPDLRRKWVRAIENFDALWSVPEIAGDSLLPAEKLGPMPRIGTRLKNAHFPLPRNRPIGAACLRLGFRGKTRA
;
A
#
# COMPACT_ATOMS: atom_id res chain seq x y z
N MET A 1 56.02 8.54 11.70
CA MET A 1 55.86 8.82 13.15
C MET A 1 54.61 9.67 13.32
N LEU A 2 53.91 9.62 14.46
CA LEU A 2 52.74 10.48 14.66
C LEU A 2 53.15 11.95 14.86
N PRO A 3 52.35 12.92 14.40
CA PRO A 3 52.55 14.33 14.75
C PRO A 3 52.57 14.53 16.26
N THR A 4 53.44 15.43 16.76
CA THR A 4 53.67 15.64 18.19
C THR A 4 52.40 15.98 18.97
N ALA A 5 51.49 16.76 18.38
CA ALA A 5 50.19 17.10 18.98
C ALA A 5 49.31 15.87 19.20
N ILE A 6 49.20 15.00 18.18
CA ILE A 6 48.41 13.77 18.26
C ILE A 6 49.02 12.77 19.24
N GLU A 7 50.35 12.69 19.31
CA GLU A 7 51.03 11.84 20.29
C GLU A 7 50.76 12.28 21.73
N ALA A 8 50.70 13.59 21.99
CA ALA A 8 50.33 14.13 23.31
C ALA A 8 48.88 13.79 23.68
N GLU A 9 47.94 13.88 22.74
CA GLU A 9 46.53 13.50 22.94
C GLU A 9 46.36 12.00 23.20
N VAL A 10 47.11 11.15 22.49
CA VAL A 10 47.12 9.70 22.74
C VAL A 10 47.66 9.38 24.14
N ALA A 11 48.67 10.11 24.61
CA ALA A 11 49.20 9.98 25.96
C ALA A 11 48.18 10.42 27.03
N ALA A 12 47.47 11.53 26.81
CA ALA A 12 46.38 11.98 27.67
C ALA A 12 45.23 10.95 27.73
N PHE A 13 44.79 10.47 26.57
CA PHE A 13 43.78 9.42 26.47
C PHE A 13 44.16 8.15 27.23
N ALA A 14 45.42 7.70 27.11
CA ALA A 14 45.92 6.53 27.80
C ALA A 14 45.89 6.70 29.33
N LYS A 15 46.25 7.90 29.80
CA LYS A 15 46.25 8.25 31.23
C LYS A 15 44.83 8.30 31.79
N ASP A 16 43.94 9.01 31.11
CA ASP A 16 42.58 9.30 31.62
C ASP A 16 41.66 8.09 31.60
N ARG A 17 41.84 7.19 30.62
CA ARG A 17 40.99 5.99 30.47
C ARG A 17 41.60 4.72 31.08
N SER A 18 42.77 4.81 31.72
CA SER A 18 43.51 3.64 32.26
C SER A 18 43.67 2.51 31.23
N THR A 19 43.93 2.88 29.98
CA THR A 19 43.91 1.95 28.85
C THR A 19 45.15 1.06 28.84
N SER A 20 45.02 -0.22 28.49
CA SER A 20 46.17 -1.14 28.48
C SER A 20 47.25 -0.70 27.47
N ARG A 21 48.52 -0.96 27.79
CA ARG A 21 49.67 -0.62 26.91
C ARG A 21 49.51 -1.18 25.49
N ARG A 22 48.86 -2.34 25.34
CA ARG A 22 48.56 -2.97 24.05
C ARG A 22 47.56 -2.14 23.24
N HIS A 23 46.45 -1.73 23.85
CA HIS A 23 45.44 -0.89 23.19
C HIS A 23 46.00 0.45 22.71
N VAL A 24 46.86 1.09 23.52
CA VAL A 24 47.49 2.36 23.15
C VAL A 24 48.46 2.18 21.98
N LYS A 25 49.20 1.06 21.95
CA LYS A 25 50.07 0.72 20.82
C LYS A 25 49.27 0.49 19.52
N ASP A 26 48.14 -0.19 19.61
CA ASP A 26 47.26 -0.44 18.47
C ASP A 26 46.63 0.86 17.96
N LEU A 27 46.13 1.73 18.85
CA LEU A 27 45.62 3.05 18.49
C LEU A 27 46.67 3.91 17.78
N ARG A 28 47.91 3.94 18.29
CA ARG A 28 49.02 4.66 17.64
C ARG A 28 49.30 4.17 16.24
N ARG A 29 49.22 2.85 16.03
CA ARG A 29 49.42 2.23 14.72
C ARG A 29 48.31 2.66 13.76
N LEU A 30 47.05 2.56 14.19
CA LEU A 30 45.90 2.96 13.38
C LEU A 30 45.96 4.43 12.96
N LEU A 31 46.22 5.34 13.91
CA LEU A 31 46.31 6.76 13.62
C LEU A 31 47.43 7.07 12.65
N ARG A 32 48.57 6.36 12.75
CA ARG A 32 49.68 6.53 11.82
C ARG A 32 49.30 6.08 10.42
N ASP A 33 48.72 4.88 10.30
CA ASP A 33 48.33 4.32 9.00
C ASP A 33 47.30 5.22 8.29
N LEU A 34 46.41 5.89 9.03
CA LEU A 34 45.43 6.84 8.50
C LEU A 34 46.05 8.19 8.11
N LEU A 35 46.86 8.79 9.00
CA LEU A 35 47.49 10.08 8.71
C LEU A 35 48.50 9.96 7.56
N ASP A 36 49.26 8.86 7.49
CA ASP A 36 50.17 8.57 6.37
C ASP A 36 49.40 8.33 5.05
N ALA A 37 48.13 7.90 5.11
CA ALA A 37 47.24 7.80 3.96
C ALA A 37 46.55 9.13 3.58
N GLY A 38 46.85 10.22 4.30
CA GLY A 38 46.35 11.56 3.99
C GLY A 38 44.97 11.89 4.55
N PHE A 39 44.44 11.10 5.48
CA PHE A 39 43.17 11.43 6.14
C PHE A 39 43.34 12.60 7.10
N ASP A 40 42.44 13.57 7.03
CA ASP A 40 42.37 14.70 7.97
C ASP A 40 41.62 14.29 9.24
N ILE A 41 42.33 14.26 10.38
CA ILE A 41 41.76 13.84 11.68
C ILE A 41 40.70 14.80 12.20
N ASP A 42 40.72 16.06 11.76
CA ASP A 42 39.74 17.07 12.17
C ASP A 42 38.48 17.04 11.27
N SER A 43 38.48 16.21 10.21
CA SER A 43 37.31 16.01 9.36
C SER A 43 36.15 15.37 10.12
N PRO A 44 34.90 15.88 9.99
CA PRO A 44 33.73 15.27 10.60
C PRO A 44 33.42 13.87 10.08
N THR A 45 33.95 13.49 8.91
CA THR A 45 33.79 12.14 8.33
C THR A 45 34.95 11.20 8.64
N PHE A 46 35.98 11.66 9.38
CA PHE A 46 37.22 10.91 9.60
C PHE A 46 37.00 9.46 10.09
N LEU A 47 36.09 9.23 11.03
CA LEU A 47 35.82 7.86 11.50
C LEU A 47 35.21 6.98 10.40
N GLN A 48 34.28 7.51 9.62
CA GLN A 48 33.61 6.77 8.56
C GLN A 48 34.60 6.43 7.45
N ASP A 49 35.40 7.41 7.05
CA ASP A 49 36.42 7.26 6.01
C ASP A 49 37.52 6.28 6.46
N ALA A 50 37.93 6.34 7.72
CA ALA A 50 38.86 5.39 8.32
C ALA A 50 38.32 3.95 8.33
N VAL A 51 37.03 3.77 8.66
CA VAL A 51 36.39 2.44 8.62
C VAL A 51 36.38 1.89 7.20
N VAL A 52 35.96 2.68 6.21
CA VAL A 52 35.98 2.28 4.80
C VAL A 52 37.39 1.95 4.33
N PHE A 53 38.38 2.74 4.74
CA PHE A 53 39.78 2.49 4.45
C PHE A 53 40.26 1.14 5.02
N PHE A 54 39.94 0.84 6.28
CA PHE A 54 40.33 -0.45 6.87
C PHE A 54 39.55 -1.64 6.29
N GLU A 55 38.31 -1.44 5.84
CA GLU A 55 37.52 -2.47 5.15
C GLU A 55 38.07 -2.78 3.76
N THR A 56 38.55 -1.77 3.03
CA THR A 56 39.03 -1.91 1.65
C THR A 56 40.49 -2.33 1.54
N ARG A 57 41.37 -1.93 2.46
CA ARG A 57 42.82 -2.21 2.38
C ARG A 57 43.27 -3.53 3.03
N VAL A 58 42.42 -4.21 3.80
CA VAL A 58 42.88 -5.28 4.70
C VAL A 58 41.99 -6.53 4.59
N GLU A 59 42.14 -7.28 3.50
CA GLU A 59 41.48 -8.60 3.30
C GLU A 59 41.94 -9.66 4.32
N GLU A 60 43.06 -9.48 5.01
CA GLU A 60 43.71 -10.53 5.82
C GLU A 60 43.45 -10.48 7.35
N ARG A 61 42.62 -9.58 7.88
CA ARG A 61 42.36 -9.51 9.34
C ARG A 61 40.96 -10.00 9.71
N ALA A 62 40.92 -10.88 10.72
CA ALA A 62 39.68 -11.39 11.31
C ALA A 62 38.75 -10.26 11.78
N ASP A 63 37.43 -10.45 11.62
CA ASP A 63 36.37 -9.48 11.95
C ASP A 63 36.43 -8.92 13.38
N LEU A 64 36.87 -9.73 14.34
CA LEU A 64 37.07 -9.28 15.73
C LEU A 64 38.05 -8.11 15.80
N THR A 65 39.17 -8.20 15.09
CA THR A 65 40.21 -7.16 15.08
C THR A 65 39.69 -5.85 14.48
N ARG A 66 38.82 -5.93 13.44
CA ARG A 66 38.20 -4.74 12.82
C ARG A 66 37.24 -4.04 13.79
N ARG A 67 36.43 -4.80 14.53
CA ARG A 67 35.53 -4.24 15.56
C ARG A 67 36.30 -3.58 16.70
N ASP A 68 37.40 -4.18 17.13
CA ASP A 68 38.25 -3.64 18.17
C ASP A 68 38.91 -2.32 17.74
N TYR A 69 39.39 -2.24 16.50
CA TYR A 69 39.96 -1.01 15.95
C TYR A 69 38.93 0.11 15.80
N ARG A 70 37.75 -0.19 15.26
CA ARG A 70 36.65 0.78 15.19
C ARG A 70 36.29 1.29 16.58
N THR A 71 36.25 0.41 17.57
CA THR A 71 35.92 0.77 18.96
C THR A 71 37.01 1.66 19.58
N ALA A 72 38.28 1.28 19.42
CA ALA A 72 39.41 2.07 19.93
C ALA A 72 39.45 3.47 19.31
N LEU A 73 39.34 3.56 17.98
CA LEU A 73 39.36 4.84 17.26
C LEU A 73 38.17 5.72 17.65
N ARG A 74 36.96 5.16 17.69
CA ARG A 74 35.76 5.89 18.14
C ARG A 74 35.90 6.45 19.55
N THR A 75 36.51 5.68 20.47
CA THR A 75 36.68 6.09 21.86
C THR A 75 37.72 7.21 22.00
N PHE A 76 38.79 7.17 21.20
CA PHE A 76 39.77 8.25 21.11
C PHE A 76 39.19 9.54 20.53
N LEU A 77 38.47 9.46 19.42
CA LEU A 77 37.81 10.63 18.82
C LEU A 77 36.74 11.23 19.74
N ALA A 78 36.02 10.38 20.49
CA ALA A 78 35.09 10.86 21.52
C ALA A 78 35.80 11.63 22.64
N HIS A 79 36.99 11.18 23.06
CA HIS A 79 37.78 11.84 24.10
C HIS A 79 38.36 13.18 23.63
N THR A 80 38.68 13.30 22.35
CA THR A 80 39.21 14.54 21.76
C THR A 80 38.13 15.42 21.11
N HIS A 81 36.85 15.08 21.31
CA HIS A 81 35.70 15.82 20.76
C HIS A 81 35.67 15.96 19.22
N ARG A 82 36.26 14.99 18.49
CA ARG A 82 36.33 14.97 17.01
C ARG A 82 35.32 14.05 16.32
N LEU A 83 34.36 13.51 17.04
CA LEU A 83 33.26 12.77 16.40
C LEU A 83 32.29 13.76 15.73
N SER A 84 31.69 13.34 14.60
CA SER A 84 30.55 14.08 14.03
C SER A 84 29.45 14.27 15.07
N SER A 85 28.64 15.31 14.91
CA SER A 85 27.57 15.66 15.86
C SER A 85 26.68 14.46 16.20
N TRP A 86 26.30 13.67 15.19
CA TRP A 86 25.52 12.44 15.36
C TRP A 86 26.27 11.33 16.08
N GLU A 87 27.53 11.07 15.74
CA GLU A 87 28.30 10.00 16.39
C GLU A 87 28.66 10.32 17.83
N GLY A 88 28.99 11.57 18.12
CA GLY A 88 29.20 12.07 19.48
C GLY A 88 27.95 11.89 20.34
N MET A 89 26.79 12.30 19.81
CA MET A 89 25.49 12.15 20.49
C MET A 89 25.14 10.67 20.72
N ILE A 90 25.23 9.80 19.70
CA ILE A 90 24.94 8.36 19.85
C ILE A 90 25.90 7.69 20.84
N SER A 91 27.17 8.12 20.87
CA SER A 91 28.15 7.60 21.85
C SER A 91 27.75 7.93 23.28
N ARG A 92 27.31 9.17 23.55
CA ARG A 92 26.82 9.61 24.87
C ARG A 92 25.47 8.97 25.25
N ALA A 93 24.58 8.79 24.27
CA ALA A 93 23.27 8.18 24.48
C ALA A 93 23.35 6.74 25.03
N LYS A 94 24.36 5.96 24.61
CA LYS A 94 24.60 4.60 25.13
C LYS A 94 24.85 4.55 26.64
N GLY A 95 25.34 5.64 27.24
CA GLY A 95 25.57 5.74 28.68
C GLY A 95 24.38 6.30 29.47
N THR A 96 23.33 6.78 28.81
CA THR A 96 22.30 7.63 29.42
C THR A 96 20.89 7.04 29.36
N ILE A 97 20.46 6.54 28.19
CA ILE A 97 19.05 6.17 27.95
C ILE A 97 18.81 4.63 27.97
N ALA A 98 19.87 3.83 28.09
CA ALA A 98 19.95 2.39 28.41
C ALA A 98 18.96 1.35 27.82
N SER A 99 17.98 1.69 26.97
CA SER A 99 17.07 0.70 26.35
C SER A 99 17.39 0.44 24.88
N GLY A 100 17.30 -0.83 24.46
CA GLY A 100 17.57 -1.24 23.08
C GLY A 100 16.62 -0.60 22.07
N THR A 101 15.37 -0.36 22.48
CA THR A 101 14.34 0.30 21.65
C THR A 101 14.63 1.76 21.43
N ASP A 102 15.10 2.49 22.45
CA ASP A 102 15.42 3.92 22.35
C ASP A 102 16.60 4.14 21.41
N MET A 103 17.62 3.28 21.52
CA MET A 103 18.78 3.33 20.64
C MET A 103 18.41 3.02 19.18
N GLN A 104 17.55 2.02 18.97
CA GLN A 104 17.04 1.70 17.63
C GLN A 104 16.23 2.87 17.04
N GLY A 105 15.45 3.57 17.85
CA GLY A 105 14.73 4.78 17.46
C GLY A 105 15.68 5.92 17.08
N LEU A 106 16.66 6.22 17.92
CA LEU A 106 17.67 7.26 17.66
C LEU A 106 18.47 7.00 16.37
N LEU A 107 18.85 5.75 16.12
CA LEU A 107 19.54 5.37 14.89
C LEU A 107 18.67 5.55 13.65
N LEU A 108 17.34 5.39 13.77
CA LEU A 108 16.42 5.68 12.67
C LEU A 108 16.33 7.18 12.40
N VAL A 109 16.20 8.00 13.44
CA VAL A 109 16.18 9.47 13.31
C VAL A 109 17.48 9.97 12.67
N ARG A 110 18.63 9.46 13.13
CA ARG A 110 19.94 9.72 12.51
C ARG A 110 19.92 9.40 11.01
N LYS A 111 19.46 8.20 10.64
CA LYS A 111 19.39 7.79 9.23
C LYS A 111 18.54 8.75 8.40
N TYR A 112 17.40 9.21 8.92
CA TYR A 112 16.57 10.16 8.18
C TYR A 112 17.26 11.51 8.01
N ALA A 113 17.95 11.99 9.05
CA ALA A 113 18.68 13.25 9.02
C ALA A 113 19.91 13.22 8.10
N GLU A 114 20.66 12.11 8.09
CA GLU A 114 21.82 11.91 7.20
C GLU A 114 21.39 11.76 5.72
N CYS A 115 20.19 11.22 5.47
CA CYS A 115 19.62 11.10 4.12
C CYS A 115 18.85 12.35 3.66
N SER A 116 18.79 13.42 4.45
CA SER A 116 18.23 14.69 4.01
C SER A 116 19.23 15.45 3.13
N GLU A 117 18.74 16.28 2.21
CA GLU A 117 19.57 17.16 1.40
C GLU A 117 19.20 18.62 1.70
N PRO A 118 20.06 19.38 2.41
CA PRO A 118 21.33 18.98 3.02
C PRO A 118 21.16 18.09 4.28
N PRO A 119 22.20 17.33 4.69
CA PRO A 119 22.17 16.53 5.91
C PRO A 119 21.88 17.39 7.15
N ILE A 120 20.98 16.91 8.00
CA ILE A 120 20.52 17.67 9.18
C ILE A 120 21.33 17.21 10.40
N PRO A 121 22.09 18.10 11.06
CA PRO A 121 22.77 17.78 12.31
C PRO A 121 21.76 17.70 13.48
N PRO A 122 22.05 16.95 14.55
CA PRO A 122 21.08 16.63 15.59
C PRO A 122 20.56 17.87 16.35
N GLU A 123 21.38 18.91 16.50
CA GLU A 123 20.98 20.19 17.10
C GLU A 123 19.88 20.92 16.32
N LYS A 124 19.79 20.70 15.01
CA LYS A 124 18.81 21.33 14.11
C LYS A 124 17.50 20.55 13.98
N ILE A 125 17.32 19.45 14.71
CA ILE A 125 16.04 18.73 14.71
C ILE A 125 15.06 19.48 15.63
N ASP A 126 14.27 20.36 15.04
CA ASP A 126 13.14 21.01 15.69
C ASP A 126 11.82 20.24 15.45
N MET A 127 10.70 20.84 15.87
CA MET A 127 9.37 20.24 15.69
C MET A 127 9.01 20.00 14.22
N ASP A 128 9.41 20.88 13.31
CA ASP A 128 9.01 20.78 11.91
C ASP A 128 9.81 19.68 11.21
N VAL A 129 11.11 19.59 11.47
CA VAL A 129 11.95 18.45 11.03
C VAL A 129 11.44 17.13 11.61
N ALA A 130 11.06 17.12 12.90
CA ALA A 130 10.49 15.93 13.53
C ALA A 130 9.19 15.47 12.85
N ARG A 131 8.32 16.40 12.47
CA ARG A 131 7.08 16.12 11.73
C ARG A 131 7.36 15.55 10.35
N GLU A 132 8.34 16.10 9.62
CA GLU A 132 8.77 15.55 8.33
C GLU A 132 9.28 14.10 8.47
N PHE A 133 10.08 13.82 9.49
CA PHE A 133 10.54 12.47 9.79
C PHE A 133 9.39 11.52 10.12
N LEU A 134 8.37 11.98 10.85
CA LEU A 134 7.21 11.18 11.16
C LEU A 134 6.36 10.88 9.92
N LEU A 135 6.22 11.83 8.98
CA LEU A 135 5.59 11.58 7.67
C LEU A 135 6.39 10.57 6.84
N LYS A 136 7.72 10.68 6.83
CA LYS A 136 8.60 9.68 6.20
C LYS A 136 8.45 8.29 6.84
N ALA A 137 8.34 8.26 8.18
CA ALA A 137 8.12 7.03 8.94
C ALA A 137 6.74 6.41 8.66
N GLN A 138 5.71 7.19 8.33
CA GLN A 138 4.41 6.67 7.89
C GLN A 138 4.57 5.85 6.61
N GLY A 139 5.30 6.36 5.62
CA GLY A 139 5.56 5.65 4.36
C GLY A 139 6.38 4.35 4.53
N LEU A 140 7.24 4.30 5.57
CA LEU A 140 8.14 3.17 5.83
C LEU A 140 7.69 2.27 6.99
N ARG A 141 6.51 2.51 7.58
CA ARG A 141 5.94 1.76 8.72
C ARG A 141 6.79 1.78 9.99
N ASP A 142 7.67 2.76 10.13
CA ASP A 142 8.56 2.91 11.27
C ASP A 142 8.04 3.94 12.31
N VAL A 143 6.77 4.38 12.22
CA VAL A 143 6.21 5.44 13.09
C VAL A 143 6.45 5.22 14.58
N PRO A 144 6.19 4.02 15.17
CA PRO A 144 6.43 3.81 16.60
C PRO A 144 7.91 3.99 16.96
N LYS A 145 8.81 3.50 16.09
CA LYS A 145 10.26 3.57 16.26
C LYS A 145 10.77 5.01 16.11
N CYS A 146 10.22 5.76 15.18
CA CYS A 146 10.54 7.18 14.98
C CYS A 146 10.06 8.01 16.19
N LEU A 147 8.84 7.79 16.69
CA LEU A 147 8.33 8.43 17.91
C LEU A 147 9.22 8.14 19.13
N THR A 148 9.63 6.88 19.30
CA THR A 148 10.59 6.49 20.35
C THR A 148 11.93 7.21 20.19
N GLY A 149 12.45 7.33 18.96
CA GLY A 149 13.69 8.04 18.67
C GLY A 149 13.62 9.54 18.99
N LEU A 150 12.52 10.21 18.65
CA LEU A 150 12.30 11.63 18.96
C LEU A 150 12.16 11.84 20.47
N ALA A 151 11.43 10.98 21.17
CA ALA A 151 11.33 11.02 22.63
C ALA A 151 12.71 10.82 23.30
N ALA A 152 13.52 9.89 22.78
CA ALA A 152 14.89 9.70 23.26
C ALA A 152 15.78 10.92 22.98
N LEU A 153 15.58 11.62 21.86
CA LEU A 153 16.29 12.87 21.56
C LEU A 153 15.92 13.99 22.55
N ASP A 154 14.64 14.09 22.94
CA ASP A 154 14.19 15.03 23.97
C ASP A 154 14.80 14.74 25.35
N VAL A 155 14.92 13.46 25.72
CA VAL A 155 15.65 13.07 26.94
C VAL A 155 17.10 13.54 26.85
N LEU A 156 17.77 13.33 25.71
CA LEU A 156 19.15 13.80 25.52
C LEU A 156 19.28 15.32 25.54
N ARG A 157 18.29 16.07 25.03
CA ARG A 157 18.25 17.54 25.11
C ARG A 157 18.31 18.02 26.56
N SER A 158 17.64 17.30 27.46
CA SER A 158 17.68 17.63 28.90
C SER A 158 19.02 17.31 29.57
N VAL A 159 19.73 16.29 29.10
CA VAL A 159 21.00 15.83 29.70
C VAL A 159 22.22 16.52 29.10
N PHE A 160 22.18 16.87 27.81
CA PHE A 160 23.29 17.46 27.05
C PHE A 160 22.85 18.73 26.28
N PRO A 161 22.41 19.79 26.99
CA PRO A 161 21.91 21.02 26.36
C PRO A 161 22.95 21.74 25.49
N GLU A 162 24.24 21.54 25.75
CA GLU A 162 25.35 22.08 24.97
C GLU A 162 25.47 21.45 23.58
N LEU A 163 24.95 20.23 23.39
CA LEU A 163 24.97 19.51 22.11
C LEU A 163 23.66 19.59 21.36
N LEU A 164 22.56 19.73 22.08
CA LEU A 164 21.21 19.77 21.52
C LEU A 164 20.49 21.02 22.04
N PRO A 165 20.95 22.23 21.65
CA PRO A 165 20.29 23.47 22.03
C PRO A 165 18.88 23.52 21.45
N GLY A 166 17.93 24.03 22.24
CA GLY A 166 16.55 24.23 21.81
C GLY A 166 15.51 23.49 22.66
N PRO A 167 14.22 23.80 22.46
CA PRO A 167 13.13 23.19 23.21
C PRO A 167 12.95 21.71 22.85
N ALA A 168 12.30 20.97 23.76
CA ALA A 168 11.86 19.61 23.48
C ALA A 168 10.78 19.59 22.38
N ILE A 169 10.80 18.54 21.56
CA ILE A 169 9.86 18.30 20.45
C ILE A 169 8.48 17.93 21.02
N GLY A 170 8.43 17.18 22.11
CA GLY A 170 7.20 16.75 22.77
C GLY A 170 6.47 15.60 22.06
N ASP A 171 5.33 15.16 22.62
CA ASP A 171 4.54 14.06 22.07
C ASP A 171 3.80 14.50 20.79
N GLN A 172 4.17 13.90 19.66
CA GLN A 172 3.60 14.19 18.34
C GLN A 172 2.46 13.24 17.96
N ARG A 173 1.98 12.37 18.86
CA ARG A 173 0.90 11.41 18.56
C ARG A 173 -0.41 12.08 18.14
N ASP A 174 -0.79 13.17 18.80
CA ASP A 174 -2.02 13.88 18.46
C ASP A 174 -1.88 14.62 17.13
N TRP A 175 -0.75 15.26 16.86
CA TRP A 175 -0.48 15.83 15.53
C TRP A 175 -0.56 14.76 14.43
N LEU A 176 0.05 13.59 14.65
CA LEU A 176 0.01 12.47 13.72
C LEU A 176 -1.40 11.95 13.45
N ARG A 177 -2.27 11.91 14.46
CA ARG A 177 -3.67 11.48 14.27
C ARG A 177 -4.41 12.36 13.27
N HIS A 178 -4.13 13.66 13.27
CA HIS A 178 -4.74 14.65 12.37
C HIS A 178 -4.02 14.77 11.01
N HIS A 179 -2.84 14.16 10.85
CA HIS A 179 -2.01 14.23 9.64
C HIS A 179 -1.71 12.84 9.04
N ARG A 180 -2.60 11.87 9.26
CA ARG A 180 -2.53 10.54 8.60
C ARG A 180 -2.86 10.56 7.10
N GLY A 181 -3.01 11.75 6.52
CA GLY A 181 -3.52 11.95 5.17
C GLY A 181 -5.01 11.67 5.15
N ASP A 182 -5.81 12.72 5.26
CA ASP A 182 -7.25 12.58 5.03
C ASP A 182 -7.50 12.29 3.56
N MET A 183 -8.39 11.34 3.30
CA MET A 183 -8.89 11.09 1.95
C MET A 183 -9.55 12.38 1.44
N PRO A 184 -9.26 12.85 0.21
CA PRO A 184 -9.83 14.09 -0.30
C PRO A 184 -11.35 14.11 -0.20
N THR A 185 -11.93 15.21 0.30
CA THR A 185 -13.39 15.34 0.47
C THR A 185 -14.14 15.14 -0.86
N ALA A 186 -13.55 15.56 -1.98
CA ALA A 186 -14.10 15.34 -3.32
C ALA A 186 -14.22 13.84 -3.66
N LEU A 187 -13.22 13.03 -3.29
CA LEU A 187 -13.25 11.58 -3.48
C LEU A 187 -14.31 10.93 -2.58
N GLU A 188 -14.40 11.35 -1.32
CA GLU A 188 -15.42 10.85 -0.41
C GLU A 188 -16.84 11.13 -0.91
N ASN A 189 -17.10 12.34 -1.39
CA ASN A 189 -18.39 12.73 -1.97
C ASN A 189 -18.69 11.90 -3.23
N SER A 190 -17.68 11.65 -4.08
CA SER A 190 -17.83 10.81 -5.27
C SER A 190 -18.15 9.36 -4.92
N LEU A 191 -17.47 8.78 -3.94
CA LEU A 191 -17.72 7.42 -3.44
C LEU A 191 -19.13 7.29 -2.87
N ARG A 192 -19.57 8.28 -2.10
CA ARG A 192 -20.93 8.34 -1.54
C ARG A 192 -21.97 8.36 -2.66
N SER A 193 -21.81 9.27 -3.62
CA SER A 193 -22.71 9.39 -4.77
C SER A 193 -22.82 8.09 -5.57
N ILE A 194 -21.69 7.43 -5.87
CA ILE A 194 -21.68 6.14 -6.57
C ILE A 194 -22.41 5.04 -5.76
N ALA A 195 -22.22 5.01 -4.45
CA ALA A 195 -22.86 4.02 -3.59
C ALA A 195 -24.38 4.26 -3.50
N GLU A 196 -24.81 5.50 -3.33
CA GLU A 196 -26.23 5.86 -3.30
C GLU A 196 -26.90 5.53 -4.64
N ALA A 197 -26.26 5.86 -5.77
CA ALA A 197 -26.71 5.47 -7.11
C ALA A 197 -26.76 3.95 -7.33
N ALA A 198 -26.03 3.16 -6.53
CA ALA A 198 -26.09 1.70 -6.56
C ALA A 198 -27.17 1.11 -5.63
N GLY A 199 -27.90 1.94 -4.89
CA GLY A 199 -28.88 1.52 -3.90
C GLY A 199 -28.26 0.95 -2.62
N TYR A 200 -27.04 1.36 -2.24
CA TYR A 200 -26.52 1.03 -0.92
C TYR A 200 -27.27 1.83 0.16
N GLY A 201 -27.67 1.14 1.24
CA GLY A 201 -28.12 1.81 2.46
C GLY A 201 -26.96 2.48 3.21
N ALA A 202 -27.29 3.31 4.21
CA ALA A 202 -26.31 4.09 4.97
C ALA A 202 -25.12 3.29 5.53
N PHE A 203 -25.38 2.06 6.01
CA PHE A 203 -24.32 1.17 6.48
C PHE A 203 -23.34 0.79 5.35
N GLY A 204 -23.84 0.42 4.18
CA GLY A 204 -23.02 0.02 3.04
C GLY A 204 -22.23 1.19 2.45
N VAL A 205 -22.79 2.39 2.46
CA VAL A 205 -22.07 3.63 2.11
C VAL A 205 -20.90 3.85 3.08
N LYS A 206 -21.15 3.74 4.39
CA LYS A 206 -20.10 3.88 5.42
C LYS A 206 -19.01 2.81 5.29
N GLU A 207 -19.40 1.56 5.05
CA GLU A 207 -18.48 0.44 4.82
C GLU A 207 -17.55 0.73 3.64
N LEU A 208 -18.11 1.18 2.50
CA LEU A 208 -17.33 1.52 1.31
C LEU A 208 -16.35 2.67 1.58
N ILE A 209 -16.80 3.76 2.20
CA ILE A 209 -15.94 4.91 2.52
C ILE A 209 -14.80 4.47 3.45
N THR A 210 -15.10 3.63 4.45
CA THR A 210 -14.08 3.10 5.36
C THR A 210 -13.05 2.25 4.61
N ALA A 211 -13.51 1.39 3.71
CA ALA A 211 -12.64 0.56 2.88
C ALA A 211 -11.77 1.40 1.94
N ALA A 212 -12.33 2.43 1.31
CA ALA A 212 -11.62 3.34 0.43
C ALA A 212 -10.60 4.20 1.17
N ARG A 213 -10.92 4.71 2.36
CA ARG A 213 -9.96 5.40 3.24
C ARG A 213 -8.81 4.47 3.60
N ARG A 214 -9.07 3.20 3.90
CA ARG A 214 -8.00 2.24 4.18
C ARG A 214 -7.12 1.99 2.96
N LEU A 215 -7.70 1.85 1.77
CA LEU A 215 -6.92 1.74 0.53
C LEU A 215 -6.09 3.00 0.29
N PHE A 216 -6.66 4.19 0.51
CA PHE A 216 -5.97 5.47 0.43
C PHE A 216 -4.76 5.48 1.35
N GLU A 217 -4.91 5.17 2.65
CA GLU A 217 -3.83 5.10 3.63
C GLU A 217 -2.69 4.18 3.19
N LEU A 218 -3.02 3.01 2.63
CA LEU A 218 -2.05 1.99 2.22
C LEU A 218 -1.36 2.26 0.87
N THR A 219 -1.85 3.22 0.08
CA THR A 219 -1.26 3.55 -1.21
C THR A 219 -0.13 4.57 -1.06
N SER A 220 1.05 4.32 -1.60
CA SER A 220 2.18 5.25 -1.47
C SER A 220 1.94 6.57 -2.22
N ASP A 221 1.48 6.50 -3.48
CA ASP A 221 1.17 7.69 -4.27
C ASP A 221 -0.29 8.13 -4.07
N LYS A 222 -0.49 9.16 -3.25
CA LYS A 222 -1.83 9.72 -2.99
C LYS A 222 -2.37 10.52 -4.17
N LYS A 223 -1.54 10.96 -5.12
CA LYS A 223 -1.97 11.80 -6.26
C LYS A 223 -2.89 11.03 -7.20
N VAL A 224 -2.77 9.70 -7.25
CA VAL A 224 -3.67 8.83 -8.03
C VAL A 224 -5.15 9.06 -7.65
N PHE A 225 -5.43 9.40 -6.38
CA PHE A 225 -6.79 9.65 -5.88
C PHE A 225 -7.31 11.07 -6.18
N GLN A 226 -6.54 11.91 -6.86
CA GLN A 226 -6.99 13.22 -7.34
C GLN A 226 -7.69 13.12 -8.70
N ALA A 227 -7.54 12.00 -9.41
CA ALA A 227 -8.23 11.73 -10.67
C ALA A 227 -9.75 11.54 -10.44
N GLN A 228 -10.52 11.64 -11.53
CA GLN A 228 -11.94 11.28 -11.50
C GLN A 228 -12.11 9.81 -11.12
N ILE A 229 -13.18 9.51 -10.38
CA ILE A 229 -13.41 8.22 -9.75
C ILE A 229 -13.41 7.04 -10.74
N ASP A 230 -13.79 7.28 -11.98
CA ASP A 230 -13.80 6.37 -13.12
C ASP A 230 -12.46 6.10 -13.78
N VAL A 231 -11.51 7.02 -13.61
CA VAL A 231 -10.15 6.91 -14.16
C VAL A 231 -9.18 6.28 -13.16
N ILE A 232 -9.51 6.29 -11.86
CA ILE A 232 -8.66 5.68 -10.82
C ILE A 232 -8.48 4.18 -11.11
N PRO A 233 -7.23 3.66 -11.14
CA PRO A 233 -6.94 2.25 -11.42
C PRO A 233 -7.23 1.37 -10.20
N TRP A 234 -8.51 1.30 -9.78
CA TRP A 234 -8.94 0.65 -8.55
C TRP A 234 -8.45 -0.80 -8.44
N ARG A 235 -8.54 -1.57 -9.52
CA ARG A 235 -8.13 -2.99 -9.52
C ARG A 235 -6.65 -3.16 -9.21
N ASP A 236 -5.80 -2.32 -9.80
CA ASP A 236 -4.36 -2.37 -9.61
C ASP A 236 -3.97 -1.92 -8.21
N LEU A 237 -4.60 -0.84 -7.72
CA LEU A 237 -4.41 -0.36 -6.34
C LEU A 237 -4.82 -1.41 -5.31
N ILE A 238 -5.98 -2.05 -5.49
CA ILE A 238 -6.46 -3.13 -4.62
C ILE A 238 -5.50 -4.32 -4.66
N ALA A 239 -5.03 -4.72 -5.85
CA ALA A 239 -4.10 -5.84 -6.01
C ALA A 239 -2.76 -5.54 -5.33
N ALA A 240 -2.19 -4.36 -5.55
CA ALA A 240 -0.95 -3.92 -4.92
C ALA A 240 -1.08 -3.88 -3.40
N ALA A 241 -2.14 -3.24 -2.88
CA ALA A 241 -2.39 -3.18 -1.44
C ALA A 241 -2.61 -4.58 -0.83
N ALA A 242 -3.31 -5.48 -1.52
CA ALA A 242 -3.53 -6.84 -1.04
C ALA A 242 -2.24 -7.68 -1.05
N ALA A 243 -1.34 -7.46 -2.02
CA ALA A 243 -0.05 -8.13 -2.10
C ALA A 243 0.89 -7.66 -0.98
N SER A 244 0.96 -6.35 -0.73
CA SER A 244 1.80 -5.78 0.32
C SER A 244 1.21 -5.98 1.72
N HIS A 245 -0.12 -5.95 1.87
CA HIS A 245 -0.82 -5.86 3.16
C HIS A 245 -2.02 -6.81 3.26
N PRO A 246 -1.80 -8.14 3.15
CA PRO A 246 -2.89 -9.11 3.01
C PRO A 246 -3.83 -9.16 4.22
N ARG A 247 -3.31 -9.05 5.45
CA ARG A 247 -4.12 -9.06 6.69
C ARG A 247 -4.98 -7.81 6.83
N GLU A 248 -4.41 -6.65 6.50
CA GLU A 248 -5.08 -5.36 6.64
C GLU A 248 -6.19 -5.20 5.59
N MET A 249 -5.99 -5.75 4.38
CA MET A 249 -6.94 -5.69 3.28
C MET A 249 -8.07 -6.74 3.34
N LEU A 250 -7.98 -7.73 4.25
CA LEU A 250 -8.88 -8.88 4.28
C LEU A 250 -10.37 -8.49 4.29
N HIS A 251 -10.75 -7.54 5.15
CA HIS A 251 -12.14 -7.12 5.32
C HIS A 251 -12.59 -6.05 4.32
N TYR A 252 -11.64 -5.35 3.69
CA TYR A 252 -11.93 -4.22 2.79
C TYR A 252 -11.94 -4.63 1.32
N ARG A 253 -11.37 -5.79 0.97
CA ARG A 253 -11.24 -6.22 -0.42
C ARG A 253 -12.59 -6.37 -1.12
N ALA A 254 -13.58 -6.99 -0.47
CA ALA A 254 -14.89 -7.22 -1.08
C ALA A 254 -15.64 -5.92 -1.46
N PRO A 255 -15.82 -4.93 -0.55
CA PRO A 255 -16.46 -3.67 -0.93
C PRO A 255 -15.65 -2.89 -1.98
N LEU A 256 -14.32 -2.90 -1.92
CA LEU A 256 -13.47 -2.25 -2.93
C LEU A 256 -13.56 -2.91 -4.30
N GLN A 257 -13.62 -4.25 -4.35
CA GLN A 257 -13.77 -4.98 -5.61
C GLN A 257 -15.12 -4.65 -6.27
N ARG A 258 -16.20 -4.55 -5.48
CA ARG A 258 -17.52 -4.14 -5.96
C ARG A 258 -17.52 -2.71 -6.50
N LEU A 259 -16.79 -1.79 -5.86
CA LEU A 259 -16.58 -0.44 -6.39
C LEU A 259 -15.85 -0.51 -7.74
N ALA A 260 -14.72 -1.20 -7.80
CA ALA A 260 -13.93 -1.33 -9.02
C ALA A 260 -14.74 -1.93 -10.18
N ASP A 261 -15.55 -2.95 -9.90
CA ASP A 261 -16.43 -3.57 -10.89
C ASP A 261 -17.56 -2.64 -11.33
N ARG A 262 -18.10 -1.81 -10.42
CA ARG A 262 -19.17 -0.86 -10.78
C ARG A 262 -18.66 0.27 -11.65
N VAL A 263 -17.50 0.82 -11.27
CA VAL A 263 -16.86 1.95 -11.91
C VAL A 263 -16.31 1.56 -13.28
N GLY A 264 -15.75 0.35 -13.41
CA GLY A 264 -15.21 -0.16 -14.67
C GLY A 264 -16.25 -0.70 -15.66
N ARG A 265 -17.55 -0.58 -15.38
CA ARG A 265 -18.61 -1.05 -16.29
C ARG A 265 -18.89 -0.01 -17.38
N ALA A 266 -19.10 -0.49 -18.60
CA ALA A 266 -19.59 0.30 -19.71
C ALA A 266 -21.10 0.52 -19.59
N TRP A 267 -21.49 1.45 -18.73
CA TRP A 267 -22.89 1.83 -18.55
C TRP A 267 -23.45 2.48 -19.81
N THR A 268 -24.54 1.94 -20.35
CA THR A 268 -25.31 2.60 -21.40
C THR A 268 -26.39 3.50 -20.79
N PRO A 269 -26.92 4.50 -21.52
CA PRO A 269 -27.98 5.37 -21.02
C PRO A 269 -29.23 4.60 -20.54
N GLY A 270 -29.61 3.53 -21.22
CA GLY A 270 -30.76 2.71 -20.83
C GLY A 270 -30.55 1.99 -19.50
N TRP A 271 -29.40 1.35 -19.32
CA TRP A 271 -29.04 0.69 -18.07
C TRP A 271 -28.91 1.68 -16.90
N GLN A 272 -28.35 2.88 -17.14
CA GLN A 272 -28.27 3.94 -16.12
C GLN A 272 -29.65 4.42 -15.69
N LYS A 273 -30.54 4.67 -16.65
CA LYS A 273 -31.90 5.15 -16.37
C LYS A 273 -32.73 4.07 -15.66
N LEU A 274 -32.59 2.81 -16.03
CA LEU A 274 -33.24 1.71 -15.31
C LEU A 274 -32.73 1.61 -13.87
N GLN A 275 -31.40 1.69 -13.67
CA GLN A 275 -30.80 1.68 -12.34
C GLN A 275 -31.32 2.82 -11.46
N SER A 276 -31.41 4.04 -12.00
CA SER A 276 -31.90 5.19 -11.23
C SER A 276 -33.35 5.00 -10.81
N ARG A 277 -34.22 4.53 -11.71
CA ARG A 277 -35.63 4.24 -11.38
C ARG A 277 -35.81 3.16 -10.32
N ILE A 278 -35.00 2.10 -10.39
CA ILE A 278 -35.00 1.05 -9.36
C ILE A 278 -34.64 1.62 -7.98
N VAL A 279 -33.62 2.48 -7.93
CA VAL A 279 -33.20 3.11 -6.67
C VAL A 279 -34.23 4.12 -6.17
N GLU A 280 -34.81 4.94 -7.05
CA GLU A 280 -35.90 5.88 -6.73
C GLU A 280 -37.13 5.16 -6.17
N ALA A 281 -37.47 3.99 -6.72
CA ALA A 281 -38.54 3.12 -6.22
C ALA A 281 -38.21 2.44 -4.88
N GLY A 282 -37.03 2.68 -4.30
CA GLY A 282 -36.62 2.12 -3.00
C GLY A 282 -36.32 0.63 -3.02
N LEU A 283 -36.14 0.02 -4.20
CA LEU A 283 -35.83 -1.39 -4.31
C LEU A 283 -34.41 -1.66 -3.77
N PRO A 284 -34.26 -2.57 -2.80
CA PRO A 284 -32.96 -2.82 -2.19
C PRO A 284 -32.01 -3.49 -3.20
N ARG A 285 -30.71 -3.22 -3.07
CA ARG A 285 -29.68 -3.80 -3.95
C ARG A 285 -29.76 -5.32 -4.09
N ALA A 286 -30.13 -6.05 -3.03
CA ALA A 286 -30.25 -7.50 -3.06
C ALA A 286 -31.31 -8.01 -4.08
N GLY A 287 -32.33 -7.19 -4.36
CA GLY A 287 -33.35 -7.45 -5.37
C GLY A 287 -33.06 -6.83 -6.73
N ASN A 288 -31.99 -6.03 -6.86
CA ASN A 288 -31.69 -5.30 -8.09
C ASN A 288 -31.02 -6.22 -9.14
N PRO A 289 -31.67 -6.45 -10.30
CA PRO A 289 -31.16 -7.36 -11.33
C PRO A 289 -30.12 -6.72 -12.27
N VAL A 290 -30.00 -5.38 -12.29
CA VAL A 290 -29.25 -4.62 -13.31
C VAL A 290 -27.81 -5.08 -13.42
N ASP A 291 -27.08 -5.17 -12.30
CA ASP A 291 -25.68 -5.58 -12.30
C ASP A 291 -25.49 -6.94 -12.99
N THR A 292 -26.41 -7.89 -12.76
CA THR A 292 -26.30 -9.25 -13.30
C THR A 292 -26.68 -9.31 -14.78
N LEU A 293 -27.75 -8.64 -15.20
CA LEU A 293 -28.18 -8.66 -16.61
C LEU A 293 -27.25 -7.83 -17.50
N MET A 294 -26.82 -6.65 -17.03
CA MET A 294 -25.95 -5.76 -17.80
C MET A 294 -24.60 -6.40 -18.09
N ASP A 295 -24.03 -7.18 -17.16
CA ASP A 295 -22.77 -7.91 -17.40
C ASP A 295 -22.86 -8.83 -18.63
N VAL A 296 -24.02 -9.45 -18.83
CA VAL A 296 -24.27 -10.35 -19.96
C VAL A 296 -24.62 -9.55 -21.22
N ALA A 297 -25.46 -8.53 -21.08
CA ALA A 297 -25.92 -7.69 -22.18
C ALA A 297 -24.80 -6.84 -22.80
N ALA A 298 -23.77 -6.47 -22.01
CA ALA A 298 -22.63 -5.67 -22.45
C ALA A 298 -21.86 -6.33 -23.60
N HIS A 299 -21.81 -7.66 -23.66
CA HIS A 299 -21.14 -8.39 -24.75
C HIS A 299 -21.81 -8.18 -26.12
N GLU A 300 -23.10 -7.87 -26.13
CA GLU A 300 -23.90 -7.64 -27.35
C GLU A 300 -24.36 -6.18 -27.48
N ALA A 301 -23.87 -5.29 -26.60
CA ALA A 301 -24.27 -3.88 -26.52
C ALA A 301 -25.80 -3.66 -26.47
N ARG A 302 -26.54 -4.57 -25.81
CA ARG A 302 -28.00 -4.50 -25.71
C ARG A 302 -28.46 -3.60 -24.57
N GLU A 303 -29.48 -2.81 -24.87
CA GLU A 303 -30.22 -2.02 -23.89
C GLU A 303 -31.32 -2.85 -23.20
N PRO A 304 -31.79 -2.45 -22.00
CA PRO A 304 -32.79 -3.20 -21.25
C PRO A 304 -34.05 -3.59 -22.02
N TRP A 305 -34.59 -2.68 -22.84
CA TRP A 305 -35.81 -2.91 -23.64
C TRP A 305 -35.59 -3.78 -24.88
N GLN A 306 -34.34 -4.07 -25.24
CA GLN A 306 -33.97 -4.93 -26.38
C GLN A 306 -33.76 -6.38 -25.97
N LEU A 307 -33.89 -6.69 -24.68
CA LEU A 307 -33.76 -8.04 -24.18
C LEU A 307 -35.00 -8.86 -24.56
N ASP A 308 -34.77 -10.11 -24.91
CA ASP A 308 -35.85 -11.04 -25.24
C ASP A 308 -35.65 -12.37 -24.50
N ARG A 309 -36.71 -13.19 -24.50
CA ARG A 309 -36.71 -14.50 -23.83
C ARG A 309 -35.63 -15.43 -24.38
N GLU A 310 -35.38 -15.39 -25.68
CA GLU A 310 -34.42 -16.28 -26.33
C GLU A 310 -32.99 -15.99 -25.86
N TRP A 311 -32.61 -14.72 -25.80
CA TRP A 311 -31.35 -14.25 -25.24
C TRP A 311 -31.15 -14.76 -23.81
N ALA A 312 -32.16 -14.58 -22.95
CA ALA A 312 -32.08 -15.02 -21.56
C ALA A 312 -31.90 -16.55 -21.44
N TRP A 313 -32.52 -17.32 -22.33
CA TRP A 313 -32.41 -18.78 -22.40
C TRP A 313 -31.05 -19.25 -22.94
N ILE A 314 -30.50 -18.58 -23.94
CA ILE A 314 -29.18 -18.92 -24.49
C ILE A 314 -28.11 -18.78 -23.41
N HIS A 315 -28.14 -17.69 -22.65
CA HIS A 315 -27.19 -17.49 -21.56
C HIS A 315 -27.34 -18.55 -20.46
N GLU A 316 -28.57 -18.82 -20.00
CA GLU A 316 -28.86 -19.83 -18.97
C GLU A 316 -28.25 -21.21 -19.31
N ARG A 317 -28.35 -21.63 -20.57
CA ARG A 317 -27.86 -22.94 -21.04
C ARG A 317 -26.34 -23.09 -20.92
N SER A 318 -25.60 -21.99 -20.97
CA SER A 318 -24.13 -21.99 -20.88
C SER A 318 -23.61 -22.04 -19.44
N LEU A 319 -24.48 -21.81 -18.46
CA LEU A 319 -24.10 -21.65 -17.06
C LEU A 319 -23.99 -22.98 -16.30
N ARG A 320 -23.15 -22.98 -15.26
CA ARG A 320 -23.10 -24.05 -14.25
C ARG A 320 -24.33 -24.00 -13.32
N PRO A 321 -24.71 -25.11 -12.65
CA PRO A 321 -25.95 -25.17 -11.87
C PRO A 321 -26.12 -24.10 -10.79
N ASP A 322 -25.04 -23.71 -10.12
CA ASP A 322 -25.00 -22.66 -9.10
C ASP A 322 -25.25 -21.27 -9.70
N LEU A 323 -24.57 -20.94 -10.80
CA LEU A 323 -24.74 -19.68 -11.54
C LEU A 323 -26.13 -19.59 -12.19
N ARG A 324 -26.70 -20.72 -12.62
CA ARG A 324 -28.08 -20.77 -13.15
C ARG A 324 -29.09 -20.29 -12.12
N ARG A 325 -28.98 -20.68 -10.85
CA ARG A 325 -29.91 -20.20 -9.80
C ARG A 325 -29.84 -18.68 -9.65
N LYS A 326 -28.64 -18.11 -9.68
CA LYS A 326 -28.44 -16.66 -9.63
C LYS A 326 -29.06 -15.98 -10.84
N TRP A 327 -28.86 -16.53 -12.04
CA TRP A 327 -29.42 -16.02 -13.28
C TRP A 327 -30.95 -16.06 -13.30
N VAL A 328 -31.55 -17.21 -12.97
CA VAL A 328 -33.02 -17.36 -12.89
C VAL A 328 -33.61 -16.35 -11.92
N ARG A 329 -33.01 -16.19 -10.74
CA ARG A 329 -33.46 -15.18 -9.77
C ARG A 329 -33.34 -13.76 -10.30
N ALA A 330 -32.27 -13.44 -11.03
CA ALA A 330 -32.11 -12.12 -11.65
C ALA A 330 -33.18 -11.86 -12.72
N ILE A 331 -33.52 -12.87 -13.53
CA ILE A 331 -34.62 -12.79 -14.49
C ILE A 331 -35.96 -12.58 -13.78
N GLU A 332 -36.25 -13.37 -12.75
CA GLU A 332 -37.50 -13.23 -11.97
C GLU A 332 -37.62 -11.83 -11.35
N ASN A 333 -36.52 -11.32 -10.78
CA ASN A 333 -36.48 -9.97 -10.24
C ASN A 333 -36.66 -8.89 -11.33
N PHE A 334 -36.11 -9.11 -12.52
CA PHE A 334 -36.29 -8.20 -13.67
C PHE A 334 -37.74 -8.21 -14.17
N ASP A 335 -38.35 -9.38 -14.33
CA ASP A 335 -39.76 -9.50 -14.71
C ASP A 335 -40.71 -8.94 -13.64
N ALA A 336 -40.30 -8.96 -12.36
CA ALA A 336 -41.05 -8.36 -11.28
C ALA A 336 -41.10 -6.82 -11.37
N LEU A 337 -40.14 -6.17 -12.04
CA LEU A 337 -40.14 -4.73 -12.25
C LEU A 337 -41.35 -4.22 -13.04
N TRP A 338 -41.99 -5.09 -13.84
CA TRP A 338 -43.29 -4.79 -14.47
C TRP A 338 -44.41 -4.47 -13.48
N SER A 339 -44.27 -4.93 -12.24
CA SER A 339 -45.26 -4.70 -11.17
C SER A 339 -44.98 -3.41 -10.40
N VAL A 340 -43.90 -2.69 -10.75
CA VAL A 340 -43.50 -1.42 -10.16
C VAL A 340 -43.98 -0.29 -11.08
N PRO A 341 -45.03 0.46 -10.73
CA PRO A 341 -45.68 1.42 -11.63
C PRO A 341 -44.72 2.45 -12.21
N GLU A 342 -43.76 2.93 -11.41
CA GLU A 342 -42.78 3.94 -11.78
C GLU A 342 -41.79 3.45 -12.86
N ILE A 343 -41.61 2.13 -13.00
CA ILE A 343 -40.67 1.53 -13.95
C ILE A 343 -41.41 1.05 -15.20
N ALA A 344 -42.59 0.43 -15.03
CA ALA A 344 -43.37 -0.13 -16.12
C ALA A 344 -43.83 0.94 -17.14
N GLY A 345 -44.08 2.17 -16.70
CA GLY A 345 -44.52 3.28 -17.55
C GLY A 345 -43.43 3.93 -18.42
N ASP A 346 -42.15 3.68 -18.12
CA ASP A 346 -41.02 4.44 -18.67
C ASP A 346 -40.42 3.83 -19.96
N SER A 347 -41.03 2.78 -20.50
CA SER A 347 -40.56 2.00 -21.66
C SER A 347 -39.11 1.49 -21.53
N LEU A 348 -38.66 1.27 -20.29
CA LEU A 348 -37.33 0.75 -19.97
C LEU A 348 -37.27 -0.78 -19.93
N LEU A 349 -38.43 -1.44 -19.89
CA LEU A 349 -38.53 -2.89 -19.89
C LEU A 349 -38.77 -3.38 -21.33
N PRO A 350 -38.38 -4.61 -21.66
CA PRO A 350 -38.67 -5.21 -22.97
C PRO A 350 -40.17 -5.35 -23.17
N ALA A 351 -40.62 -5.56 -24.41
CA ALA A 351 -42.05 -5.65 -24.73
C ALA A 351 -42.74 -6.86 -24.05
N GLU A 352 -41.99 -7.93 -23.79
CA GLU A 352 -42.46 -9.14 -23.11
C GLU A 352 -41.56 -9.51 -21.93
N LYS A 353 -42.11 -10.22 -20.95
CA LYS A 353 -41.35 -10.80 -19.84
C LYS A 353 -40.34 -11.84 -20.36
N LEU A 354 -39.14 -11.81 -19.80
CA LEU A 354 -38.04 -12.71 -20.16
C LEU A 354 -38.30 -14.14 -19.70
N GLY A 355 -38.98 -14.30 -18.55
CA GLY A 355 -39.40 -15.57 -17.97
C GLY A 355 -40.66 -16.18 -18.61
N PRO A 356 -41.09 -17.36 -18.12
CA PRO A 356 -40.40 -18.18 -17.11
C PRO A 356 -39.17 -18.89 -17.68
N MET A 357 -38.13 -19.06 -16.85
CA MET A 357 -36.98 -19.89 -17.19
C MET A 357 -37.34 -21.38 -17.10
N PRO A 358 -36.74 -22.27 -17.92
CA PRO A 358 -37.04 -23.70 -17.89
C PRO A 358 -36.76 -24.31 -16.51
N ARG A 359 -37.66 -25.20 -16.05
CA ARG A 359 -37.51 -25.85 -14.73
C ARG A 359 -36.22 -26.66 -14.65
N ILE A 360 -35.58 -26.60 -13.49
CA ILE A 360 -34.36 -27.33 -13.16
C ILE A 360 -34.65 -28.84 -13.32
N GLY A 361 -33.95 -29.50 -14.24
CA GLY A 361 -34.06 -30.95 -14.47
C GLY A 361 -34.98 -31.39 -15.61
N THR A 362 -35.78 -30.50 -16.23
CA THR A 362 -36.71 -30.88 -17.33
C THR A 362 -36.13 -30.72 -18.74
N ARG A 363 -34.82 -30.52 -18.91
CA ARG A 363 -34.19 -30.54 -20.25
C ARG A 363 -33.40 -31.83 -20.51
N LEU A 364 -33.95 -32.56 -21.48
CA LEU A 364 -33.51 -33.75 -22.22
C LEU A 364 -32.01 -34.06 -22.17
N LYS A 365 -31.71 -35.32 -21.83
CA LYS A 365 -30.43 -36.05 -21.96
C LYS A 365 -29.78 -36.00 -23.36
N ASN A 366 -30.37 -35.29 -24.33
CA ASN A 366 -30.01 -35.32 -25.76
C ASN A 366 -29.58 -33.95 -26.32
N ALA A 367 -29.39 -32.92 -25.49
CA ALA A 367 -28.75 -31.69 -25.97
C ALA A 367 -27.24 -31.93 -26.11
N HIS A 368 -26.77 -32.15 -27.34
CA HIS A 368 -25.33 -32.25 -27.63
C HIS A 368 -24.64 -30.92 -27.30
N PHE A 369 -23.69 -30.98 -26.36
CA PHE A 369 -22.61 -30.02 -26.18
C PHE A 369 -21.28 -30.74 -26.47
N PRO A 370 -20.28 -30.07 -27.08
CA PRO A 370 -20.19 -28.64 -27.34
C PRO A 370 -20.57 -28.24 -28.79
N LEU A 371 -20.92 -26.97 -29.01
CA LEU A 371 -20.93 -26.36 -30.34
C LEU A 371 -19.48 -26.22 -30.84
N PRO A 372 -19.17 -26.55 -32.12
CA PRO A 372 -17.83 -26.48 -32.65
C PRO A 372 -17.30 -25.03 -32.69
N ARG A 373 -16.06 -24.85 -32.24
CA ARG A 373 -15.29 -23.62 -32.41
C ARG A 373 -14.92 -23.45 -33.88
N ASN A 374 -15.23 -22.27 -34.43
CA ASN A 374 -14.82 -21.71 -35.71
C ASN A 374 -15.32 -22.43 -36.98
N ARG A 375 -16.06 -21.72 -37.83
CA ARG A 375 -15.73 -21.61 -39.27
C ARG A 375 -16.40 -20.38 -39.91
N PRO A 376 -15.76 -19.79 -40.94
CA PRO A 376 -16.13 -18.52 -41.54
C PRO A 376 -17.30 -18.67 -42.52
N ILE A 377 -17.90 -17.53 -42.86
CA ILE A 377 -18.89 -17.37 -43.93
C ILE A 377 -18.29 -17.84 -45.26
N GLY A 378 -18.95 -18.78 -45.95
CA GLY A 378 -18.57 -19.21 -47.29
C GLY A 378 -19.23 -20.51 -47.77
N ALA A 379 -20.19 -20.34 -48.68
CA ALA A 379 -20.73 -21.26 -49.68
C ALA A 379 -20.46 -22.80 -49.65
N ALA A 380 -21.54 -23.50 -50.02
CA ALA A 380 -21.58 -24.70 -50.88
C ALA A 380 -21.68 -26.10 -50.24
N CYS A 381 -22.88 -26.67 -50.48
CA CYS A 381 -23.12 -27.95 -51.18
C CYS A 381 -22.88 -29.32 -50.51
N LEU A 382 -23.96 -30.10 -50.67
CA LEU A 382 -24.04 -31.50 -51.09
C LEU A 382 -24.09 -32.61 -50.03
N ARG A 383 -25.27 -33.28 -50.05
CA ARG A 383 -25.48 -34.72 -50.14
C ARG A 383 -24.44 -35.61 -49.47
N LEU A 384 -24.90 -36.41 -48.52
CA LEU A 384 -24.79 -37.87 -48.59
C LEU A 384 -25.84 -38.47 -47.66
N GLY A 385 -26.79 -39.21 -48.24
CA GLY A 385 -27.65 -40.13 -47.50
C GLY A 385 -27.04 -41.53 -47.52
N PHE A 386 -27.27 -42.30 -46.46
CA PHE A 386 -27.45 -43.77 -46.45
C PHE A 386 -27.94 -44.14 -45.05
N ARG A 387 -29.24 -44.43 -44.87
CA ARG A 387 -29.90 -45.77 -44.89
C ARG A 387 -29.28 -46.79 -43.93
N GLY A 388 -30.08 -47.19 -42.95
CA GLY A 388 -29.84 -48.38 -42.13
C GLY A 388 -30.88 -48.56 -41.03
N LYS A 389 -32.11 -48.97 -41.40
CA LYS A 389 -33.04 -49.73 -40.54
C LYS A 389 -34.27 -50.17 -41.34
N THR A 390 -34.34 -51.44 -41.67
CA THR A 390 -35.59 -52.20 -41.86
C THR A 390 -35.44 -53.53 -41.13
N ARG A 391 -36.50 -53.85 -40.39
CA ARG A 391 -36.73 -55.09 -39.65
C ARG A 391 -36.73 -56.31 -40.59
N ALA A 392 -36.17 -57.41 -40.11
CA ALA A 392 -36.89 -58.66 -39.83
C ALA A 392 -36.20 -59.30 -38.62
#